data_AF-A0A328S7G7-F1
#
_entry.id   AF-A0A328S7G7-F1
#
_cell.length_a   1.000
_cell.length_b   1.000
_cell.length_c   1.000
_cell.angle_alpha   90.00
_cell.angle_beta   90.00
_cell.angle_gamma   90.00
#
_symmetry.space_group_name_H-M   'P 1'
#
loop_
_entity.id
_entity.type
_entity.pdbx_description
1 polymer ?
#
loop_
_entity_poly.entity_id
_entity_poly.type
_entity_poly.pdbx_seq_one_letter_code
_entity_poly.pdbx_strand_id
1 'polypeptide(L)' 'MKNYTVKARQRQGTNSIDLTLPADISKEFSITRGDIFKIDTVYEDNILKLEYTLIYQNKTKKED' A
#
# COMPACT_ATOMS: atom_id res chain seq x y z
N MET A 1 -2.68 -15.29 -11.43
CA MET A 1 -2.38 -14.20 -10.47
C MET A 1 -2.16 -12.94 -11.28
N LYS A 2 -2.85 -11.84 -10.96
CA LYS A 2 -2.72 -10.58 -11.72
C LYS A 2 -1.50 -9.83 -11.21
N ASN A 3 -0.60 -9.45 -12.11
CA ASN A 3 0.57 -8.65 -11.76
C ASN A 3 0.20 -7.17 -11.83
N TYR A 4 0.64 -6.39 -10.84
CA TYR A 4 0.46 -4.96 -10.82
C TYR A 4 1.82 -4.29 -10.79
N THR A 5 2.00 -3.26 -11.63
CA THR A 5 3.16 -2.38 -11.57
C THR A 5 2.72 -1.03 -11.06
N VAL A 6 3.44 -0.51 -10.08
CA VAL A 6 3.20 0.80 -9.48
C VAL A 6 4.44 1.67 -9.64
N LYS A 7 4.25 2.99 -9.65
CA LYS A 7 5.34 3.97 -9.75
C LYS A 7 5.44 4.73 -8.43
N ALA A 8 6.66 4.83 -7.89
CA ALA A 8 6.95 5.70 -6.76
C ALA A 8 6.69 7.17 -7.13
N ARG A 9 6.05 7.91 -6.23
CA ARG A 9 5.75 9.33 -6.40
C ARG A 9 6.32 10.12 -5.22
N GLN A 10 7.06 11.18 -5.51
CA GLN A 10 7.56 12.08 -4.48
C GLN A 10 6.41 12.85 -3.83
N ARG A 11 6.40 12.91 -2.49
CA ARG A 11 5.50 13.81 -1.76
C ARG A 11 6.12 15.20 -1.66
N GLN A 12 5.35 16.22 -2.05
CA GLN A 12 5.79 17.61 -1.91
C GLN A 12 6.06 17.96 -0.44
N GLY A 13 7.16 18.68 -0.19
CA GLY A 13 7.54 19.15 1.14
C GLY A 13 8.07 18.07 2.08
N THR A 14 8.33 16.85 1.59
CA THR A 14 8.91 15.77 2.41
C THR A 14 9.94 14.96 1.62
N ASN A 15 10.77 14.21 2.32
CA ASN A 15 11.67 13.21 1.71
C ASN A 15 10.98 11.85 1.50
N SER A 16 9.68 11.74 1.79
CA SER A 16 8.91 10.50 1.66
C SER A 16 8.39 10.30 0.24
N ILE A 17 8.20 9.03 -0.13
CA ILE A 17 7.63 8.61 -1.40
C ILE A 17 6.38 7.77 -1.16
N ASP A 18 5.44 7.86 -2.09
CA ASP A 18 4.25 7.03 -2.13
C ASP A 18 4.34 5.95 -3.20
N LEU A 19 3.84 4.76 -2.85
CA LEU A 19 3.38 3.77 -3.81
C LEU A 19 1.85 3.74 -3.75
N THR A 20 1.19 4.00 -4.87
CA THR A 20 -0.26 3.99 -4.95
C THR A 20 -0.77 2.56 -5.09
N LEU A 21 -1.65 2.12 -4.19
CA LEU A 21 -2.34 0.84 -4.33
C LEU A 21 -3.30 0.88 -5.53
N PRO A 22 -3.20 -0.05 -6.49
CA PRO A 22 -4.13 -0.14 -7.62
C PRO A 22 -5.59 -0.25 -7.15
N ALA A 23 -6.49 0.42 -7.87
CA ALA A 23 -7.92 0.45 -7.52
C ALA A 23 -8.57 -0.95 -7.44
N ASP A 24 -8.11 -1.89 -8.27
CA ASP A 24 -8.59 -3.27 -8.25
C ASP A 24 -8.28 -3.96 -6.92
N ILE A 25 -7.05 -3.82 -6.40
CA ILE A 25 -6.65 -4.37 -5.10
C ILE A 25 -7.46 -3.72 -3.99
N SER A 26 -7.59 -2.39 -4.00
CA SER A 26 -8.35 -1.70 -2.96
C SER A 26 -9.82 -2.13 -2.91
N LYS A 27 -10.44 -2.38 -4.06
CA LYS A 27 -11.82 -2.86 -4.13
C LYS A 27 -11.95 -4.31 -3.69
N GLU A 28 -11.07 -5.19 -4.19
CA GLU A 28 -11.07 -6.63 -3.89
C GLU A 28 -10.96 -6.90 -2.39
N PHE A 29 -10.08 -6.17 -1.70
CA PHE A 29 -9.83 -6.35 -0.28
C PHE A 29 -10.54 -5.33 0.62
N SER A 30 -11.44 -4.51 0.05
CA SER A 30 -12.16 -3.45 0.76
C SER A 30 -11.23 -2.54 1.59
N ILE A 31 -10.07 -2.19 1.01
CA ILE A 31 -9.08 -1.33 1.64
C ILE A 31 -9.55 0.11 1.53
N THR A 32 -9.57 0.80 2.66
CA THR A 32 -10.09 2.16 2.78
C THR A 32 -9.08 3.11 3.41
N ARG A 33 -9.42 4.40 3.40
CA ARG A 33 -8.63 5.41 4.10
C ARG A 33 -8.69 5.13 5.60
N GLY A 34 -7.53 5.11 6.24
CA GLY A 34 -7.40 4.84 7.68
C GLY A 34 -7.01 3.40 8.01
N ASP A 35 -7.04 2.49 7.04
CA ASP A 35 -6.40 1.19 7.19
C ASP A 35 -4.89 1.36 7.41
N ILE A 36 -4.33 0.55 8.31
CA ILE A 36 -2.91 0.62 8.68
C ILE A 36 -2.22 -0.65 8.22
N PHE A 37 -1.18 -0.45 7.42
CA PHE A 37 -0.29 -1.51 6.97
C PHE A 37 1.03 -1.44 7.73
N LYS A 38 1.53 -2.60 8.15
CA LYS A 38 2.94 -2.78 8.49
C LYS A 38 3.71 -2.99 7.19
N ILE A 39 4.89 -2.39 7.09
CA ILE A 39 5.84 -2.65 6.01
C ILE A 39 7.05 -3.39 6.56
N ASP A 40 7.39 -4.50 5.92
CA ASP A 40 8.64 -5.21 6.12
C ASP A 40 9.49 -5.08 4.85
N THR A 41 10.80 -4.90 5.02
CA THR A 41 11.74 -4.74 3.91
C THR A 41 12.70 -5.90 3.88
N VAL A 42 12.79 -6.57 2.73
CA VAL A 42 13.77 -7.63 2.49
C VAL A 42 14.65 -7.20 1.32
N TYR A 43 15.97 -7.21 1.52
CA TYR A 43 16.94 -6.86 0.49
C TYR A 43 17.94 -8.00 0.31
N GLU A 44 17.77 -8.75 -0.78
CA GLU A 44 18.55 -9.96 -1.09
C GLU A 44 18.78 -10.01 -2.60
N ASP A 45 19.93 -10.51 -3.04
CA ASP A 45 20.29 -10.65 -4.46
C ASP A 45 20.11 -9.37 -5.30
N ASN A 46 20.42 -8.20 -4.71
CA ASN A 46 20.21 -6.87 -5.29
C ASN A 46 18.74 -6.53 -5.60
N ILE A 47 17.79 -7.26 -5.02
CA ILE A 47 16.36 -7.05 -5.17
C ILE A 47 15.80 -6.52 -3.85
N LEU A 48 15.21 -5.31 -3.89
CA LEU A 48 14.41 -4.78 -2.78
C LEU A 48 12.98 -5.28 -2.90
N LYS A 49 12.51 -5.99 -1.89
CA LYS A 49 11.11 -6.37 -1.71
C LYS A 49 10.52 -5.56 -0.56
N LEU A 50 9.35 -5.00 -0.82
CA LEU A 50 8.53 -4.32 0.18
C LEU A 50 7.28 -5.17 0.40
N GLU A 51 7.13 -5.73 1.60
CA GLU A 51 5.98 -6.54 1.97
C GLU A 51 5.06 -5.72 2.86
N TYR A 52 3.81 -5.55 2.42
CA TYR A 52 2.80 -4.81 3.16
C TYR A 52 1.79 -5.78 3.75
N THR A 53 1.62 -5.74 5.07
CA THR A 53 0.63 -6.54 5.80
C THR A 53 -0.42 -5.61 6.40
N LEU A 54 -1.70 -5.80 6.07
CA LEU A 54 -2.80 -5.08 6.72
C LEU A 54 -2.90 -5.53 8.18
N ILE A 55 -2.57 -4.65 9.12
CA ILE A 55 -2.56 -4.97 10.57
C ILE A 55 -3.75 -4.35 11.31
N TYR A 56 -4.42 -3.37 10.71
CA TYR A 56 -5.63 -2.79 11.25
C TYR A 56 -6.54 -2.34 10.11
N GLN A 57 -7.78 -2.83 10.13
CA GLN A 57 -8.81 -2.40 9.21
C GLN A 57 -9.74 -1.41 9.93
N ASN A 58 -9.81 -0.20 9.39
CA ASN A 58 -10.65 0.85 9.90
C ASN A 58 -12.12 0.49 9.66
N LYS A 59 -12.82 0.09 10.71
CA LYS A 59 -14.24 -0.34 10.64
C LYS A 59 -15.23 0.82 10.57
N THR A 60 -14.80 2.06 10.31
CA THR A 60 -15.78 3.12 10.03
C THR A 60 -16.46 2.78 8.72
N LYS A 61 -17.72 2.31 8.84
CA LYS A 61 -18.64 2.21 7.71
C LYS A 61 -18.58 3.55 6.97
N LYS A 62 -18.37 3.50 5.65
CA LYS A 62 -18.75 4.61 4.79
C LYS A 62 -20.22 4.87 5.06
N GLU A 63 -20.54 5.91 5.82
CA GLU A 63 -21.81 6.60 5.62
C GLU A 63 -21.65 7.33 4.28
N ASP A 64 -22.59 7.06 3.38
CA ASP A 64 -22.63 7.49 1.99
C ASP A 64 -22.59 9.02 1.81
#